data_AF-A0A3A9BG73-F1
#
_entry.id   AF-A0A3A9BG73-F1
#
_cell.length_a   1.000
_cell.length_b   1.000
_cell.length_c   1.000
_cell.angle_alpha   90.00
_cell.angle_beta   90.00
_cell.angle_gamma   90.00
#
_symmetry.space_group_name_H-M   'P 1'
#
loop_
_entity.id
_entity.type
_entity.pdbx_description
1 polymer ?
#
loop_
_entity_poly.entity_id
_entity_poly.type
_entity_poly.pdbx_seq_one_letter_code
_entity_poly.pdbx_strand_id
1 'polypeptide(L)' 'MVNVDRIRSILTEKGISVSDISEKIGINRSTFYRKLNRKGADFTIKEVDAISKELNLTWDEVVSIFFSASLSRK' A
#
# COMPACT_ATOMS: atom_id res chain seq x y z
N MET A 1 0.52 -8.47 -8.30
CA MET A 1 0.28 -8.83 -6.89
C MET A 1 1.02 -7.84 -6.03
N VAL A 2 0.34 -7.29 -5.02
CA VAL A 2 0.90 -6.31 -4.09
C VAL A 2 1.60 -7.03 -2.95
N ASN A 3 2.76 -6.52 -2.54
CA ASN A 3 3.50 -7.00 -1.39
C ASN A 3 2.93 -6.38 -0.10
N VAL A 4 1.90 -7.04 0.43
CA VAL A 4 1.17 -6.62 1.63
C VAL A 4 2.07 -6.60 2.88
N ASP A 5 3.01 -7.55 2.97
CA ASP A 5 3.91 -7.63 4.12
C ASP A 5 4.88 -6.44 4.14
N ARG A 6 5.33 -5.99 2.97
CA ARG A 6 6.15 -4.77 2.86
C ARG A 6 5.39 -3.52 3.30
N ILE A 7 4.10 -3.39 2.94
CA ILE A 7 3.24 -2.30 3.44
C ILE A 7 3.17 -2.32 4.97
N ARG A 8 2.93 -3.49 5.56
CA ARG A 8 2.84 -3.64 7.03
C ARG A 8 4.15 -3.33 7.74
N SER A 9 5.29 -3.72 7.16
CA SER A 9 6.63 -3.40 7.69
C SER A 9 6.82 -1.89 7.75
N ILE A 10 6.56 -1.19 6.63
CA ILE A 10 6.72 0.26 6.54
C ILE A 10 5.80 1.00 7.50
N LEU A 11 4.55 0.57 7.63
CA LEU A 11 3.61 1.15 8.60
C LEU A 11 4.13 1.01 10.03
N THR A 12 4.66 -0.16 10.38
CA THR A 12 5.28 -0.42 11.69
C THR A 12 6.52 0.45 11.91
N GLU A 13 7.44 0.48 10.93
CA GLU A 13 8.68 1.28 10.97
C GLU A 13 8.41 2.77 11.14
N LYS A 14 7.32 3.27 10.55
CA LYS A 14 6.89 4.68 10.64
C LYS A 14 5.97 4.96 11.83
N GLY A 15 5.59 3.94 12.61
CA GLY A 15 4.65 4.08 13.73
C GLY A 15 3.24 4.53 13.31
N ILE A 16 2.86 4.26 12.06
CA ILE A 16 1.56 4.65 11.49
C ILE A 16 0.61 3.46 11.58
N SER A 17 -0.54 3.64 12.23
CA SER A 17 -1.55 2.58 12.27
C SER A 17 -2.34 2.50 10.96
N VAL A 18 -2.97 1.33 10.72
CA VAL A 18 -3.89 1.17 9.58
C VAL A 18 -5.05 2.18 9.65
N SER A 19 -5.48 2.57 10.85
CA SER A 19 -6.52 3.59 11.02
C SER A 19 -6.05 4.94 10.51
N ASP A 20 -4.85 5.37 10.91
CA ASP A 20 -4.31 6.70 10.58
C ASP A 20 -4.12 6.83 9.06
N ILE A 21 -3.49 5.85 8.42
CA ILE A 21 -3.29 5.87 6.97
C ILE A 21 -4.63 5.82 6.21
N SER A 22 -5.62 5.08 6.73
CA SER A 22 -6.95 5.01 6.11
C SER A 22 -7.65 6.37 6.13
N GLU A 23 -7.57 7.08 7.27
CA GLU A 23 -8.11 8.44 7.43
C GLU A 23 -7.39 9.42 6.50
N LYS A 24 -6.05 9.39 6.48
CA LYS A 24 -5.21 10.29 5.66
C LYS A 24 -5.45 10.13 4.16
N ILE A 25 -5.69 8.91 3.69
CA ILE A 25 -5.98 8.65 2.26
C ILE A 25 -7.48 8.66 1.92
N GLY A 26 -8.35 8.94 2.91
CA GLY A 26 -9.79 9.08 2.71
C GLY A 26 -10.53 7.79 2.41
N ILE A 27 -10.07 6.64 2.91
CA ILE A 27 -10.78 5.36 2.77
C ILE A 27 -11.20 4.79 4.12
N ASN A 28 -12.27 3.99 4.12
CA ASN A 28 -12.71 3.32 5.33
C ASN A 28 -11.67 2.26 5.78
N ARG A 29 -11.34 2.20 7.07
CA ARG A 29 -10.42 1.22 7.67
C ARG A 29 -10.74 -0.23 7.27
N SER A 30 -12.02 -0.62 7.27
CA SER A 30 -12.45 -1.96 6.85
C SER A 30 -12.16 -2.23 5.38
N THR A 31 -12.26 -1.20 4.54
CA THR A 31 -11.90 -1.27 3.11
C THR A 31 -10.39 -1.43 2.95
N PHE A 32 -9.58 -0.70 3.72
CA PHE A 32 -8.13 -0.88 3.73
C PHE A 32 -7.73 -2.32 4.09
N TYR A 33 -8.26 -2.87 5.20
CA TYR A 33 -8.00 -4.26 5.59
C TYR A 33 -8.47 -5.27 4.54
N ARG A 34 -9.64 -5.06 3.93
CA ARG A 34 -10.15 -5.93 2.86
C ARG A 34 -9.18 -5.94 1.67
N LYS A 35 -8.64 -4.79 1.28
CA LYS A 35 -7.64 -4.67 0.21
C LYS A 35 -6.36 -5.42 0.59
N LEU A 36 -5.83 -5.24 1.80
CA LEU A 36 -4.65 -5.99 2.28
C LEU A 36 -4.89 -7.51 2.26
N ASN A 37 -6.03 -7.97 2.76
CA ASN A 37 -6.33 -9.40 2.87
C ASN A 37 -6.60 -10.07 1.51
N ARG A 38 -7.00 -9.30 0.50
CA ARG A 38 -7.16 -9.76 -0.89
C ARG A 38 -5.86 -9.62 -1.71
N LYS A 39 -4.70 -9.81 -1.08
CA LYS A 39 -3.36 -9.70 -1.70
C LYS A 39 -3.12 -8.34 -2.38
N GLY A 40 -3.79 -7.28 -1.89
CA GLY A 40 -3.75 -5.92 -2.43
C GLY A 40 -4.27 -5.75 -3.86
N ALA A 41 -5.03 -6.71 -4.40
CA ALA A 41 -5.52 -6.67 -5.78
C ALA A 41 -6.46 -5.49 -6.09
N ASP A 42 -6.99 -4.84 -5.05
CA ASP A 42 -8.06 -3.85 -5.17
C ASP A 42 -7.57 -2.40 -4.97
N PHE A 43 -6.26 -2.12 -4.82
CA PHE A 43 -5.77 -0.73 -4.71
C PHE A 43 -5.84 -0.01 -6.06
N THR A 44 -6.53 1.12 -6.10
CA THR A 44 -6.58 2.00 -7.27
C THR A 44 -5.32 2.85 -7.36
N ILE A 45 -5.00 3.36 -8.56
CA ILE A 45 -3.84 4.27 -8.76
C ILE A 45 -3.90 5.48 -7.82
N LYS A 46 -5.11 6.04 -7.60
CA LYS A 46 -5.31 7.17 -6.67
C LYS A 46 -4.96 6.81 -5.23
N GLU A 47 -5.34 5.61 -4.78
CA GLU A 47 -5.00 5.14 -3.43
C GLU A 47 -3.49 4.86 -3.32
N VAL A 48 -2.88 4.27 -4.34
CA VAL A 48 -1.42 4.04 -4.37
C VAL A 48 -0.65 5.36 -4.32
N ASP A 49 -1.06 6.36 -5.11
CA ASP A 49 -0.47 7.70 -5.10
C ASP A 49 -0.61 8.38 -3.73
N ALA A 50 -1.79 8.31 -3.12
CA ALA A 50 -2.04 8.85 -1.79
C ALA A 50 -1.19 8.16 -0.70
N ILE A 51 -1.12 6.83 -0.72
CA ILE A 51 -0.29 6.05 0.20
C ILE A 51 1.19 6.38 0.00
N SER A 52 1.65 6.50 -1.25
CA SER A 52 3.03 6.85 -1.58
C SER A 52 3.42 8.20 -1.00
N LYS A 53 2.54 9.19 -1.13
CA LYS A 53 2.76 10.55 -0.59
C LYS A 53 2.77 10.55 0.93
N GLU A 54 1.79 9.92 1.55
CA GLU A 54 1.67 9.91 3.01
C GLU A 54 2.82 9.14 3.69
N LEU A 55 3.26 8.03 3.09
CA LEU A 55 4.38 7.25 3.61
C LEU A 55 5.75 7.74 3.11
N ASN A 56 5.81 8.79 2.29
CA ASN A 56 7.04 9.29 1.65
C ASN A 56 7.83 8.15 0.96
N LEU A 57 7.14 7.32 0.17
CA LEU A 57 7.78 6.22 -0.56
C LEU A 57 8.52 6.75 -1.78
N THR A 58 9.68 6.16 -2.03
CA THR A 58 10.40 6.31 -3.30
C THR A 58 9.71 5.54 -4.43
N TRP A 59 10.04 5.89 -5.68
CA TRP A 59 9.52 5.18 -6.84
C TRP A 59 9.82 3.67 -6.80
N ASP A 60 11.04 3.30 -6.41
CA ASP A 60 11.45 1.90 -6.30
C ASP A 60 10.65 1.15 -5.23
N GLU A 61 10.36 1.79 -4.11
CA GLU A 61 9.50 1.22 -3.07
C GLU A 61 8.07 1.03 -3.57
N VAL A 62 7.50 2.02 -4.26
CA VAL A 62 6.16 1.91 -4.86
C VAL A 62 6.11 0.75 -5.85
N VAL A 63 7.11 0.62 -6.72
CA VAL A 63 7.23 -0.49 -7.68
C VAL A 63 7.36 -1.83 -6.96
N SER A 64 8.24 -1.92 -5.97
CA SER A 64 8.44 -3.13 -5.17
C SER A 64 7.21 -3.52 -4.36
N ILE A 65 6.36 -2.57 -3.98
CA ILE A 65 5.17 -2.84 -3.17
C ILE A 65 3.99 -3.18 -4.08
N PHE A 66 3.66 -2.32 -5.04
CA PHE A 66 2.41 -2.43 -5.78
C PHE A 66 2.56 -3.17 -7.13
N PHE A 67 3.77 -3.27 -7.67
CA PHE A 67 4.03 -3.79 -9.02
C PHE A 67 4.96 -5.01 -9.08
N SER A 68 5.41 -5.55 -7.93
CA SER A 68 6.43 -6.61 -7.83
C SER A 68 6.18 -7.87 -8.67
N ALA A 69 4.92 -8.28 -8.88
CA ALA A 69 4.62 -9.48 -9.69
C ALA A 69 4.39 -9.22 -11.19
N SER A 70 4.34 -7.95 -11.64
CA SER A 70 4.06 -7.63 -13.06
C SER A 70 5.31 -7.45 -13.92
N LEU A 71 6.51 -7.44 -13.31
CA LEU A 71 7.78 -7.22 -14.00
C LEU A 71 8.53 -8.53 -14.32
N SER A 72 7.93 -9.69 -14.04
CA SER A 72 8.53 -10.97 -14.38
C SER A 72 8.06 -11.44 -15.76
N ARG A 73 9.02 -11.41 -16.70
CA ARG A 73 9.07 -12.00 -18.06
C ARG A 73 8.66 -11.11 -19.24
N LYS A 74 9.71 -10.56 -19.89
CA LYS A 74 9.86 -10.67 -21.35
C LYS A 74 10.29 -12.10 -21.70
#